data_AF-A0A9Q0NTI8-F1
#
_entry.id   AF-A0A9Q0NTI8-F1
#
_cell.length_a   1.000
_cell.length_b   1.000
_cell.length_c   1.000
_cell.angle_alpha   90.00
_cell.angle_beta   90.00
_cell.angle_gamma   90.00
#
_symmetry.space_group_name_H-M   'P 1'
#
loop_
_entity.id
_entity.type
_entity.pdbx_description
1 polymer ?
#
loop_
_entity_poly.entity_id
_entity_poly.type
_entity_poly.pdbx_seq_one_letter_code
_entity_poly.pdbx_strand_id
1 'polypeptide(L)'
;MATTPVADSRSNRAAVQATNDDASASKLSCVKKGYMKDDYIYLFVRRPVRRSPIINRGYFARWAALRKLLFQFLDYDSNIEGKCDTKKQILSFGAGFDTMYFQLQDEGKAPFLYVELDFKEVTSKKAAIIETSSQLREKLGATASISPENGEVLSDHYKLLSVDLRDTQKLDDIIALAGLNPSLPTFIIAECVLIYLDPESTRGIVSWASKTFSTAAFFLYEQVLNLLKANRLIFFSTYTSG
;
A
#
# COMPACT_ATOMS: atom_id res chain seq x y z
N MET A 1 4.14 -17.45 -32.73
CA MET A 1 4.91 -16.67 -31.74
C MET A 1 4.52 -15.22 -31.89
N ALA A 2 3.59 -14.74 -31.06
CA ALA A 2 3.17 -13.34 -31.08
C ALA A 2 4.14 -12.54 -30.20
N THR A 3 4.92 -11.66 -30.82
CA THR A 3 5.74 -10.67 -30.14
C THR A 3 4.84 -9.59 -29.55
N THR A 4 4.71 -9.55 -28.23
CA THR A 4 4.09 -8.44 -27.51
C THR A 4 4.89 -7.16 -27.77
N PRO A 5 4.26 -6.02 -28.11
CA PRO A 5 5.00 -4.84 -28.52
C PRO A 5 5.61 -4.13 -27.31
N VAL A 6 6.94 -4.01 -27.31
CA VAL A 6 7.75 -3.30 -26.29
C VAL A 6 7.29 -1.84 -26.06
N ALA A 7 6.57 -1.25 -27.03
CA ALA A 7 6.03 0.11 -26.97
C ALA A 7 4.93 0.31 -25.89
N ASP A 8 4.02 -0.65 -25.70
CA ASP A 8 2.95 -0.56 -24.70
C ASP A 8 3.50 -0.57 -23.27
N SER A 9 4.59 -1.31 -23.05
CA SER A 9 5.24 -1.39 -21.73
C SER A 9 5.85 -0.06 -21.27
N ARG A 10 6.33 0.79 -22.20
CA ARG A 10 6.92 2.10 -21.84
C ARG A 10 5.85 3.15 -21.59
N SER A 11 4.77 3.12 -22.36
CA SER A 11 3.60 3.99 -22.18
C SER A 11 2.93 3.75 -20.83
N ASN A 12 2.71 2.48 -20.46
CA ASN A 12 2.14 2.11 -19.16
C ASN A 12 3.04 2.51 -17.97
N ARG A 13 4.37 2.42 -18.12
CA ARG A 13 5.31 2.82 -17.05
C ARG A 13 5.30 4.31 -16.76
N ALA A 14 5.25 5.14 -17.79
CA ALA A 14 5.13 6.59 -17.61
C ALA A 14 3.78 6.96 -16.97
N ALA A 15 2.70 6.27 -17.36
CA ALA A 15 1.38 6.45 -16.78
C ALA A 15 1.34 6.11 -15.28
N VAL A 16 1.91 4.97 -14.88
CA VAL A 16 2.01 4.54 -13.47
C VAL A 16 2.77 5.55 -12.62
N GLN A 17 3.89 6.08 -13.13
CA GLN A 17 4.65 7.10 -12.41
C GLN A 17 3.87 8.41 -12.29
N ALA A 18 3.18 8.82 -13.35
CA ALA A 18 2.39 10.06 -13.35
C ALA A 18 1.22 9.99 -12.36
N THR A 19 0.52 8.85 -12.27
CA THR A 19 -0.58 8.68 -11.31
C THR A 19 -0.08 8.66 -9.86
N ASN A 20 1.05 8.00 -9.60
CA ASN A 20 1.71 8.04 -8.28
C ASN A 20 2.11 9.47 -7.87
N ASP A 21 2.74 10.23 -8.77
CA ASP A 21 3.17 11.59 -8.50
C ASP A 21 1.96 12.53 -8.28
N ASP A 22 0.88 12.38 -9.05
CA ASP A 22 -0.36 13.14 -8.88
C ASP A 22 -1.05 12.86 -7.54
N ALA A 23 -1.09 11.59 -7.13
CA ALA A 23 -1.63 11.17 -5.84
C ALA A 23 -0.82 11.74 -4.68
N SER A 24 0.51 11.65 -4.75
CA SER A 24 1.43 12.20 -3.74
C SER A 24 1.29 13.72 -3.61
N ALA A 25 1.21 14.44 -4.74
CA ALA A 25 0.98 15.88 -4.74
C ALA A 25 -0.38 16.27 -4.15
N SER A 26 -1.42 15.47 -4.40
CA SER A 26 -2.76 15.68 -3.85
C SER A 26 -2.81 15.39 -2.34
N LYS A 27 -2.11 14.36 -1.88
CA LYS A 27 -1.88 14.10 -0.45
C LYS A 27 -1.18 15.32 0.18
N LEU A 28 -0.06 15.80 -0.36
CA LEU A 28 0.62 16.98 0.19
C LEU A 28 -0.26 18.24 0.22
N SER A 29 -1.13 18.44 -0.78
CA SER A 29 -2.13 19.53 -0.78
C SER A 29 -3.06 19.45 0.43
N CYS A 30 -3.51 18.24 0.80
CA CYS A 30 -4.36 18.02 1.97
C CYS A 30 -3.63 18.36 3.27
N VAL A 31 -2.37 17.91 3.42
CA VAL A 31 -1.53 18.22 4.59
C VAL A 31 -1.38 19.73 4.76
N LYS A 32 -0.97 20.43 3.69
CA LYS A 32 -0.76 21.89 3.72
C LYS A 32 -2.03 22.69 4.03
N LYS A 33 -3.21 22.08 3.89
CA LYS A 33 -4.51 22.68 4.22
C LYS A 33 -5.07 22.21 5.56
N GLY A 34 -4.33 21.40 6.32
CA GLY A 34 -4.73 20.93 7.64
C GLY A 34 -5.82 19.85 7.63
N TYR A 35 -6.05 19.19 6.48
CA TYR A 35 -7.04 18.11 6.40
C TYR A 35 -6.52 16.82 7.03
N MET A 36 -5.21 16.55 6.93
CA MET A 36 -4.60 15.34 7.47
C MET A 36 -3.20 15.65 8.00
N LYS A 37 -2.74 14.85 8.96
CA LYS A 37 -1.38 14.91 9.50
C LYS A 37 -0.54 13.84 8.80
N ASP A 38 0.54 14.28 8.16
CA ASP A 38 1.51 13.42 7.50
C ASP A 38 2.82 14.19 7.38
N ASP A 39 3.76 13.86 8.26
CA ASP A 39 5.04 14.55 8.41
C ASP A 39 6.12 13.99 7.46
N TYR A 40 5.71 13.22 6.43
CA TYR A 40 6.63 12.50 5.55
C TYR A 40 6.35 12.75 4.07
N ILE A 41 5.09 12.93 3.66
CA ILE A 41 4.72 13.00 2.22
C ILE A 41 5.44 14.12 1.46
N TYR A 42 5.83 15.20 2.15
CA TYR A 42 6.57 16.29 1.52
C TYR A 42 7.94 15.86 0.98
N LEU A 43 8.56 14.81 1.56
CA LEU A 43 9.83 14.24 1.10
C LEU A 43 9.71 13.58 -0.29
N PHE A 44 8.50 13.13 -0.64
CA PHE A 44 8.22 12.39 -1.87
C PHE A 44 7.68 13.29 -3.00
N VAL A 45 7.41 14.56 -2.73
CA VAL A 45 6.80 15.49 -3.70
C VAL A 45 7.79 16.59 -4.09
N ARG A 46 8.30 16.50 -5.32
CA ARG A 46 9.23 17.50 -5.88
C ARG A 46 8.59 18.87 -6.07
N ARG A 47 7.35 18.91 -6.55
CA ARG A 47 6.63 20.14 -6.86
C ARG A 47 5.25 20.13 -6.19
N PRO A 48 5.07 20.87 -5.09
CA PRO A 48 3.77 20.96 -4.44
C PRO A 48 2.72 21.57 -5.37
N VAL A 49 1.55 20.94 -5.47
CA VAL A 49 0.42 21.43 -6.26
C VAL A 49 -0.74 21.75 -5.32
N ARG A 50 -1.41 22.89 -5.52
CA ARG A 50 -2.64 23.20 -4.79
C ARG A 50 -3.83 22.52 -5.47
N ARG A 51 -4.60 21.74 -4.71
CA ARG A 51 -5.88 21.17 -5.18
C ARG A 51 -7.07 22.01 -4.72
N SER A 52 -8.19 21.87 -5.43
CA SER A 52 -9.45 22.50 -5.05
C SER A 52 -9.99 21.89 -3.74
N PRO A 53 -10.85 22.61 -2.99
CA PRO A 53 -11.40 22.11 -1.73
C PRO A 53 -12.10 20.76 -1.85
N ILE A 54 -12.83 20.51 -2.95
CA ILE A 54 -13.53 19.24 -3.16
C ILE A 54 -12.57 18.06 -3.34
N ILE A 55 -11.44 18.27 -4.03
CA ILE A 55 -10.41 17.25 -4.17
C ILE A 55 -9.74 16.97 -2.83
N ASN A 56 -9.41 18.01 -2.05
CA ASN A 56 -8.83 17.81 -0.71
C ASN A 56 -9.77 17.04 0.22
N ARG A 57 -11.08 17.35 0.19
CA ARG A 57 -12.11 16.60 0.94
C ARG A 57 -12.18 15.13 0.52
N GLY A 58 -12.09 14.86 -0.78
CA GLY A 58 -12.06 13.48 -1.30
C GLY A 58 -10.84 12.70 -0.81
N TYR A 59 -9.64 13.28 -0.93
CA TYR A 59 -8.42 12.65 -0.43
C TYR A 59 -8.41 12.47 1.09
N PHE A 60 -8.96 13.43 1.85
CA PHE A 60 -9.15 13.27 3.28
C PHE A 60 -10.08 12.10 3.61
N ALA A 61 -11.23 12.01 2.95
CA ALA A 61 -12.18 10.92 3.19
C ALA A 61 -11.57 9.55 2.87
N ARG A 62 -10.84 9.45 1.75
CA ARG A 62 -10.04 8.28 1.36
C ARG A 62 -9.06 7.87 2.46
N TRP A 63 -8.21 8.80 2.90
CA TRP A 63 -7.22 8.58 3.96
C TRP A 63 -7.85 8.23 5.30
N ALA A 64 -8.91 8.94 5.71
CA ALA A 64 -9.59 8.74 6.99
C ALA A 64 -10.31 7.39 7.04
N ALA A 65 -10.92 6.94 5.93
CA ALA A 65 -11.57 5.65 5.85
C ALA A 65 -10.57 4.50 6.00
N LEU A 66 -9.47 4.53 5.24
CA LEU A 66 -8.38 3.55 5.35
C LEU A 66 -7.85 3.49 6.78
N ARG A 67 -7.49 4.63 7.37
CA ARG A 67 -6.94 4.69 8.73
C ARG A 67 -7.88 4.19 9.79
N LYS A 68 -9.17 4.54 9.71
CA LYS A 68 -10.17 4.07 10.67
C LYS A 68 -10.23 2.54 10.70
N LEU A 69 -10.29 1.91 9.53
CA LEU A 69 -10.37 0.45 9.40
C LEU A 69 -9.06 -0.23 9.80
N LEU A 70 -7.94 0.39 9.42
CA LEU A 70 -6.63 -0.10 9.79
C LEU A 70 -6.44 -0.11 11.32
N PHE A 71 -6.85 0.96 12.01
CA PHE A 71 -6.81 1.00 13.47
C PHE A 71 -7.75 0.00 14.13
N GLN A 72 -8.96 -0.16 13.61
CA GLN A 72 -9.87 -1.20 14.11
C GLN A 72 -9.27 -2.60 13.98
N PHE A 73 -8.55 -2.86 12.89
CA PHE A 73 -7.83 -4.11 12.70
C PHE A 73 -6.66 -4.26 13.67
N LEU A 74 -5.82 -3.23 13.82
CA LEU A 74 -4.64 -3.26 14.68
C LEU A 74 -5.00 -3.40 16.17
N ASP A 75 -6.02 -2.64 16.61
CA ASP A 75 -6.47 -2.58 18.00
C ASP A 75 -7.44 -3.73 18.37
N TYR A 76 -7.75 -4.69 17.47
CA TYR A 76 -8.80 -5.68 17.74
C TYR A 76 -8.57 -6.51 19.01
N ASP A 77 -7.35 -7.03 19.22
CA ASP A 77 -7.06 -7.92 20.36
C ASP A 77 -6.81 -7.16 21.67
N SER A 78 -6.33 -5.92 21.62
CA SER A 78 -6.11 -5.10 22.82
C SER A 78 -7.42 -4.73 23.53
N ASN A 79 -8.54 -4.91 22.84
CA ASN A 79 -9.88 -4.70 23.37
C ASN A 79 -10.50 -5.96 24.02
N ILE A 80 -9.79 -7.10 24.05
CA ILE A 80 -10.28 -8.36 24.60
C ILE A 80 -9.44 -8.77 25.83
N GLU A 81 -10.05 -8.70 27.02
CA GLU A 81 -9.39 -9.09 28.26
C GLU A 81 -8.93 -10.57 28.22
N GLY A 82 -7.67 -10.82 28.60
CA GLY A 82 -7.09 -12.16 28.68
C GLY A 82 -6.50 -12.71 27.38
N LYS A 83 -6.53 -11.96 26.28
CA LYS A 83 -5.92 -12.37 25.00
C LYS A 83 -4.50 -11.78 24.85
N CYS A 84 -3.55 -12.61 24.43
CA CYS A 84 -2.20 -12.16 24.12
C CYS A 84 -2.22 -11.28 22.85
N ASP A 85 -1.41 -10.21 22.83
CA ASP A 85 -1.32 -9.30 21.69
C ASP A 85 -0.85 -10.07 20.45
N THR A 86 -1.78 -10.28 19.51
CA THR A 86 -1.51 -11.07 18.33
C THR A 86 -0.75 -10.22 17.33
N LYS A 87 0.39 -10.74 16.85
CA LYS A 87 1.18 -10.11 15.79
C LYS A 87 0.33 -9.96 14.52
N LYS A 88 0.28 -8.74 13.99
CA LYS A 88 -0.49 -8.40 12.79
C LYS A 88 0.42 -7.94 11.66
N GLN A 89 0.05 -8.26 10.42
CA GLN A 89 0.81 -7.90 9.23
C GLN A 89 0.00 -6.97 8.33
N ILE A 90 0.68 -6.10 7.59
CA ILE A 90 0.09 -5.26 6.55
C ILE A 90 0.78 -5.57 5.23
N LEU A 91 -0.02 -5.76 4.18
CA LEU A 91 0.44 -5.94 2.81
C LEU A 91 -0.21 -4.88 1.92
N SER A 92 0.59 -3.94 1.40
CA SER A 92 0.11 -2.86 0.54
C SER A 92 0.50 -3.11 -0.91
N PHE A 93 -0.49 -3.40 -1.74
CA PHE A 93 -0.34 -3.48 -3.20
C PHE A 93 -0.35 -2.09 -3.82
N GLY A 94 0.56 -1.86 -4.76
CA GLY A 94 0.73 -0.57 -5.46
C GLY A 94 0.86 0.58 -4.47
N ALA A 95 1.75 0.43 -3.50
CA ALA A 95 1.88 1.37 -2.38
C ALA A 95 2.29 2.78 -2.82
N GLY A 96 2.90 2.94 -4.00
CA GLY A 96 3.39 4.22 -4.45
C GLY A 96 4.34 4.86 -3.44
N PHE A 97 4.24 6.18 -3.29
CA PHE A 97 4.91 6.92 -2.23
C PHE A 97 4.05 7.10 -0.97
N ASP A 98 3.20 6.12 -0.66
CA ASP A 98 2.49 6.13 0.62
C ASP A 98 3.47 6.15 1.82
N THR A 99 3.07 6.82 2.88
CA THR A 99 3.92 7.06 4.07
C THR A 99 3.29 6.50 5.35
N MET A 100 2.25 5.66 5.23
CA MET A 100 1.47 5.18 6.37
C MET A 100 2.34 4.44 7.39
N TYR A 101 3.28 3.60 6.96
CA TYR A 101 4.19 2.92 7.89
C TYR A 101 4.95 3.90 8.80
N PHE A 102 5.51 4.97 8.23
CA PHE A 102 6.25 5.97 8.99
C PHE A 102 5.34 6.74 9.96
N GLN A 103 4.11 7.05 9.55
CA GLN A 103 3.10 7.66 10.42
C GLN A 103 2.75 6.71 11.59
N LEU A 104 2.52 5.43 11.32
CA LEU A 104 2.20 4.42 12.34
C LEU A 104 3.34 4.23 13.34
N GLN A 105 4.59 4.33 12.89
CA GLN A 105 5.75 4.28 13.78
C GLN A 105 5.77 5.45 14.77
N ASP A 106 5.52 6.68 14.30
CA ASP A 106 5.41 7.84 15.20
C ASP A 106 4.24 7.74 16.18
N GLU A 107 3.17 7.08 15.77
CA GLU A 107 1.96 6.90 16.57
C GLU A 107 2.06 5.73 17.54
N GLY A 108 3.16 4.96 17.52
CA GLY A 108 3.33 3.76 18.35
C GLY A 108 2.36 2.62 17.98
N LYS A 109 1.88 2.61 16.73
CA LYS A 109 0.89 1.67 16.20
C LYS A 109 1.42 0.86 15.00
N ALA A 110 2.73 0.82 14.80
CA ALA A 110 3.32 0.04 13.73
C ALA A 110 2.98 -1.46 13.88
N PRO A 111 2.62 -2.16 12.78
CA PRO A 111 2.34 -3.59 12.84
C PRO A 111 3.63 -4.39 13.11
N PHE A 112 3.48 -5.70 13.34
CA PHE A 112 4.63 -6.59 13.42
C PHE A 112 5.44 -6.62 12.12
N LEU A 113 4.76 -6.55 10.97
CA LEU A 113 5.40 -6.45 9.65
C LEU A 113 4.54 -5.60 8.71
N TYR A 114 5.18 -4.67 7.99
CA TYR A 114 4.57 -3.86 6.94
C TYR A 114 5.30 -4.12 5.61
N VAL A 115 4.59 -4.64 4.61
CA VAL A 115 5.15 -4.96 3.30
C VAL A 115 4.49 -4.09 2.24
N GLU A 116 5.30 -3.40 1.45
CA GLU A 116 4.87 -2.60 0.31
C GLU A 116 5.37 -3.20 -0.99
N LEU A 117 4.46 -3.32 -1.94
CA LEU A 117 4.69 -3.87 -3.27
C LEU A 117 4.34 -2.83 -4.32
N ASP A 118 5.23 -2.64 -5.29
CA ASP A 118 4.96 -1.81 -6.46
C ASP A 118 5.88 -2.23 -7.62
N PHE A 119 5.69 -1.61 -8.79
CA PHE A 119 6.63 -1.75 -9.89
C PHE A 119 8.02 -1.23 -9.49
N LYS A 120 9.06 -1.89 -10.04
CA LYS A 120 10.46 -1.56 -9.75
C LYS A 120 10.77 -0.07 -9.96
N GLU A 121 10.20 0.54 -11.00
CA GLU A 121 10.44 1.95 -11.26
C GLU A 121 9.90 2.89 -10.16
N VAL A 122 8.88 2.47 -9.42
CA VAL A 122 8.31 3.20 -8.27
C VAL A 122 9.11 2.89 -7.01
N THR A 123 9.36 1.61 -6.73
CA THR A 123 10.08 1.19 -5.52
C THR A 123 11.53 1.67 -5.52
N SER A 124 12.23 1.66 -6.67
CA SER A 124 13.58 2.23 -6.80
C SER A 124 13.65 3.71 -6.44
N LYS A 125 12.64 4.50 -6.87
CA LYS A 125 12.57 5.93 -6.51
C LYS A 125 12.29 6.11 -5.02
N LYS A 126 11.36 5.32 -4.47
CA LYS A 126 11.03 5.37 -3.04
C LYS A 126 12.23 4.99 -2.18
N ALA A 127 12.92 3.91 -2.53
CA ALA A 127 14.14 3.45 -1.87
C ALA A 127 15.25 4.52 -1.91
N ALA A 128 15.47 5.19 -3.05
CA ALA A 128 16.44 6.28 -3.14
C ALA A 128 16.10 7.49 -2.23
N ILE A 129 14.81 7.83 -2.11
CA ILE A 129 14.35 8.90 -1.22
C ILE A 129 14.53 8.48 0.25
N ILE A 130 14.20 7.23 0.57
CA ILE A 130 14.41 6.66 1.91
C ILE A 130 15.91 6.67 2.25
N GLU A 131 16.78 6.21 1.36
CA GLU A 131 18.24 6.16 1.57
C GLU A 131 18.86 7.53 1.90
N THR A 132 18.37 8.58 1.25
CA THR A 132 18.90 9.94 1.39
C THR A 132 18.24 10.73 2.53
N SER A 133 17.13 10.25 3.09
CA SER A 133 16.41 10.90 4.17
C SER A 133 16.72 10.27 5.53
N SER A 134 17.41 11.01 6.40
CA SER A 134 17.69 10.57 7.78
C SER A 134 16.40 10.30 8.57
N GLN A 135 15.38 11.14 8.39
CA GLN A 135 14.08 11.03 9.06
C GLN A 135 13.39 9.70 8.72
N LEU A 136 13.50 9.21 7.48
CA LEU A 136 12.91 7.93 7.08
C LEU A 136 13.76 6.75 7.54
N ARG A 137 15.09 6.84 7.43
CA ARG A 137 16.00 5.76 7.82
C ARG A 137 15.94 5.43 9.30
N GLU A 138 15.82 6.45 10.13
CA GLU A 138 15.71 6.27 11.59
C GLU A 138 14.51 5.37 11.96
N LYS A 139 13.41 5.44 11.20
CA LYS A 139 12.20 4.62 11.41
C LYS A 139 12.32 3.17 10.95
N LEU A 140 13.36 2.83 10.19
CA LEU A 140 13.61 1.47 9.71
C LEU A 140 14.49 0.66 10.67
N GLY A 141 15.15 1.32 11.63
CA GLY A 141 16.09 0.67 12.53
C GLY A 141 17.49 0.46 11.92
N ALA A 142 18.44 0.10 12.78
CA ALA A 142 19.87 0.02 12.41
C ALA A 142 20.20 -1.16 11.48
N THR A 143 19.35 -2.18 11.42
CA THR A 143 19.51 -3.39 10.61
C THR A 143 19.00 -3.23 9.18
N ALA A 144 18.45 -2.05 8.83
CA ALA A 144 17.85 -1.82 7.54
C ALA A 144 18.88 -1.84 6.40
N SER A 145 18.64 -2.67 5.40
CA SER A 145 19.33 -2.69 4.11
C SER A 145 18.48 -1.95 3.07
N ILE A 146 19.09 -1.04 2.32
CA ILE A 146 18.41 -0.25 1.29
C ILE A 146 19.17 -0.44 -0.02
N SER A 147 18.46 -0.82 -1.07
CA SER A 147 19.02 -1.06 -2.41
C SER A 147 18.12 -0.40 -3.46
N PRO A 148 18.37 0.88 -3.80
CA PRO A 148 17.58 1.58 -4.82
C PRO A 148 17.66 0.91 -6.20
N GLU A 149 18.79 0.31 -6.54
CA GLU A 149 19.01 -0.40 -7.80
C GLU A 149 18.13 -1.65 -7.94
N ASN A 150 17.85 -2.35 -6.83
CA ASN A 150 16.91 -3.47 -6.81
C ASN A 150 15.47 -2.99 -6.56
N GLY A 151 15.29 -1.78 -6.04
CA GLY A 151 13.98 -1.26 -5.65
C GLY A 151 13.52 -1.89 -4.34
N GLU A 152 14.45 -2.08 -3.42
CA GLU A 152 14.27 -2.83 -2.18
C GLU A 152 14.65 -2.01 -0.96
N VAL A 153 13.85 -2.17 0.10
CA VAL A 153 14.18 -1.76 1.46
C VAL A 153 13.82 -2.92 2.37
N LEU A 154 14.78 -3.44 3.11
CA LEU A 154 14.61 -4.60 3.99
C LEU A 154 15.01 -4.21 5.40
N SER A 155 14.03 -4.12 6.30
CA SER A 155 14.23 -3.98 7.74
C SER A 155 13.43 -5.03 8.52
N ASP A 156 13.57 -5.09 9.84
CA ASP A 156 12.87 -6.10 10.64
C ASP A 156 11.34 -5.97 10.56
N HIS A 157 10.82 -4.74 10.45
CA HIS A 157 9.38 -4.45 10.50
C HIS A 157 8.81 -3.81 9.23
N TYR A 158 9.66 -3.38 8.29
CA TYR A 158 9.24 -2.80 7.01
C TYR A 158 10.01 -3.39 5.84
N LYS A 159 9.26 -3.80 4.82
CA LYS A 159 9.78 -4.33 3.56
C LYS A 159 9.18 -3.54 2.40
N LEU A 160 10.02 -3.02 1.51
CA LEU A 160 9.64 -2.51 0.19
C LEU A 160 10.21 -3.46 -0.84
N LEU A 161 9.38 -4.02 -1.71
CA LEU A 161 9.80 -5.00 -2.71
C LEU A 161 9.18 -4.69 -4.06
N SER A 162 9.97 -4.85 -5.13
CA SER A 162 9.47 -4.68 -6.48
C SER A 162 8.80 -5.96 -7.00
N VAL A 163 7.58 -5.85 -7.50
CA VAL A 163 6.87 -6.96 -8.16
C VAL A 163 5.82 -6.44 -9.13
N ASP A 164 5.63 -7.17 -10.23
CA ASP A 164 4.47 -6.97 -11.09
C ASP A 164 3.30 -7.79 -10.54
N LEU A 165 2.28 -7.11 -10.00
CA LEU A 165 1.14 -7.77 -9.33
C LEU A 165 0.36 -8.72 -10.25
N ARG A 166 0.50 -8.59 -11.57
CA ARG A 166 -0.13 -9.48 -12.57
C ARG A 166 0.50 -10.88 -12.57
N ASP A 167 1.72 -11.00 -12.06
CA ASP A 167 2.46 -12.26 -11.95
C ASP A 167 2.28 -12.84 -10.55
N THR A 168 1.16 -13.54 -10.34
CA THR A 168 0.81 -14.08 -9.03
C THR A 168 1.78 -15.16 -8.54
N GLN A 169 2.53 -15.80 -9.44
CA GLN A 169 3.55 -16.80 -9.06
C GLN A 169 4.69 -16.13 -8.30
N LYS A 170 5.11 -14.93 -8.74
CA LYS A 170 6.10 -14.13 -8.01
C LYS A 170 5.60 -13.60 -6.67
N LEU A 171 4.28 -13.50 -6.47
CA LEU A 171 3.75 -13.09 -5.16
C LEU A 171 4.03 -14.14 -4.09
N ASP A 172 4.13 -15.42 -4.45
CA ASP A 172 4.53 -16.49 -3.51
C ASP A 172 5.99 -16.34 -3.08
N ASP A 173 6.88 -16.01 -4.02
CA ASP A 173 8.29 -15.72 -3.72
C ASP A 173 8.42 -14.52 -2.76
N ILE A 174 7.55 -13.52 -2.92
CA ILE A 174 7.48 -12.34 -2.04
C ILE A 174 7.09 -12.72 -0.60
N ILE A 175 6.22 -13.73 -0.39
CA ILE A 175 5.87 -14.18 0.96
C ILE A 175 7.14 -14.64 1.70
N ALA A 176 7.93 -15.49 1.04
CA ALA A 176 9.18 -16.00 1.59
C ALA A 176 10.21 -14.88 1.79
N LEU A 177 10.41 -14.02 0.79
CA LEU A 177 11.39 -12.93 0.82
C LEU A 177 11.07 -11.88 1.89
N ALA A 178 9.80 -11.52 2.04
CA ALA A 178 9.36 -10.53 3.02
C ALA A 178 9.28 -11.10 4.44
N GLY A 179 9.25 -12.43 4.61
CA GLY A 179 8.97 -13.08 5.88
C GLY A 179 7.50 -12.92 6.30
N LEU A 180 6.58 -12.83 5.33
CA LEU A 180 5.14 -12.85 5.62
C LEU A 180 4.75 -14.22 6.16
N ASN A 181 3.88 -14.24 7.17
CA ASN A 181 3.41 -15.48 7.77
C ASN A 181 1.92 -15.66 7.42
N PRO A 182 1.60 -16.57 6.47
CA PRO A 182 0.23 -16.95 6.10
C PRO A 182 -0.76 -17.20 7.25
N SER A 183 -0.26 -17.59 8.43
CA SER A 183 -1.08 -17.90 9.61
C SER A 183 -1.41 -16.67 10.48
N LEU A 184 -0.74 -15.54 10.28
CA LEU A 184 -1.00 -14.31 11.04
C LEU A 184 -2.11 -13.47 10.39
N PRO A 185 -2.93 -12.75 11.18
CA PRO A 185 -3.89 -11.80 10.63
C PRO A 185 -3.20 -10.77 9.74
N THR A 186 -3.66 -10.65 8.50
CA THR A 186 -3.08 -9.76 7.50
C THR A 186 -4.09 -8.74 6.97
N PHE A 187 -3.76 -7.45 7.06
CA PHE A 187 -4.53 -6.38 6.43
C PHE A 187 -3.95 -6.06 5.06
N ILE A 188 -4.72 -6.31 4.01
CA ILE A 188 -4.30 -6.13 2.63
C ILE A 188 -4.89 -4.83 2.10
N ILE A 189 -4.04 -3.97 1.53
CA ILE A 189 -4.42 -2.65 1.01
C ILE A 189 -4.29 -2.66 -0.52
N ALA A 190 -5.37 -2.30 -1.21
CA ALA A 190 -5.37 -1.98 -2.63
C ALA A 190 -6.06 -0.62 -2.84
N GLU A 191 -5.26 0.44 -2.90
CA GLU A 191 -5.76 1.82 -2.89
C GLU A 191 -5.52 2.52 -4.24
N CYS A 192 -6.51 2.48 -5.14
CA CYS A 192 -6.44 2.88 -6.54
C CYS A 192 -5.37 2.12 -7.33
N VAL A 193 -5.42 0.78 -7.29
CA VAL A 193 -4.40 -0.07 -7.95
C VAL A 193 -5.04 -1.07 -8.90
N LEU A 194 -5.99 -1.88 -8.42
CA LEU A 194 -6.57 -2.99 -9.21
C LEU A 194 -7.34 -2.50 -10.45
N ILE A 195 -7.90 -1.28 -10.40
CA ILE A 195 -8.55 -0.62 -11.54
C ILE A 195 -7.65 -0.43 -12.76
N TYR A 196 -6.33 -0.44 -12.60
CA TYR A 196 -5.38 -0.32 -13.71
C TYR A 196 -5.02 -1.67 -14.35
N LEU A 197 -5.52 -2.77 -13.79
CA LEU A 197 -5.27 -4.13 -14.25
C LEU A 197 -6.48 -4.68 -14.99
N ASP A 198 -6.23 -5.64 -15.88
CA ASP A 198 -7.33 -6.35 -16.54
C ASP A 198 -8.10 -7.22 -15.52
N PRO A 199 -9.37 -7.56 -15.80
CA PRO A 199 -10.21 -8.30 -14.87
C PRO A 199 -9.66 -9.68 -14.46
N GLU A 200 -8.91 -10.37 -15.34
CA GLU A 200 -8.34 -11.68 -15.01
C GLU A 200 -7.19 -11.52 -14.01
N SER A 201 -6.29 -10.55 -14.24
CA SER A 201 -5.22 -10.22 -13.30
C SER A 201 -5.77 -9.85 -11.92
N THR A 202 -6.80 -8.98 -11.86
CA THR A 202 -7.44 -8.58 -10.60
C THR A 202 -8.07 -9.77 -9.88
N ARG A 203 -8.78 -10.66 -10.59
CA ARG A 203 -9.31 -11.89 -9.99
C ARG A 203 -8.20 -12.83 -9.51
N GLY A 204 -7.10 -12.92 -10.25
CA GLY A 204 -5.92 -13.67 -9.87
C GLY A 204 -5.35 -13.20 -8.53
N ILE A 205 -5.15 -11.89 -8.36
CA ILE A 205 -4.62 -11.29 -7.12
C ILE A 205 -5.53 -11.54 -5.93
N VAL A 206 -6.85 -11.32 -6.09
CA VAL A 206 -7.81 -11.55 -5.00
C VAL A 206 -7.90 -13.04 -4.65
N SER A 207 -7.90 -13.93 -5.64
CA SER A 207 -7.89 -15.37 -5.41
C SER A 207 -6.60 -15.86 -4.77
N TRP A 208 -5.46 -15.25 -5.12
CA TRP A 208 -4.18 -15.53 -4.48
C TRP A 208 -4.26 -15.14 -3.00
N ALA A 209 -4.65 -13.90 -2.70
CA ALA A 209 -4.74 -13.39 -1.34
C ALA A 209 -5.65 -14.25 -0.43
N SER A 210 -6.79 -14.72 -0.95
CA SER A 210 -7.72 -15.56 -0.20
C SER A 210 -7.21 -16.98 0.06
N LYS A 211 -6.33 -17.51 -0.79
CA LYS A 211 -5.70 -18.82 -0.60
C LYS A 211 -4.47 -18.73 0.30
N THR A 212 -3.75 -17.62 0.24
CA THR A 212 -2.47 -17.44 0.94
C THR A 212 -2.66 -17.19 2.42
N PHE A 213 -3.63 -16.35 2.83
CA PHE A 213 -3.77 -15.96 4.24
C PHE A 213 -4.98 -16.62 4.90
N SER A 214 -4.76 -17.25 6.06
CA SER A 214 -5.85 -17.91 6.81
C SER A 214 -6.85 -16.92 7.39
N THR A 215 -6.40 -15.70 7.68
CA THR A 215 -7.22 -14.59 8.19
C THR A 215 -6.74 -13.30 7.55
N ALA A 216 -7.57 -12.72 6.70
CA ALA A 216 -7.25 -11.45 6.03
C ALA A 216 -8.45 -10.49 6.01
N ALA A 217 -8.12 -9.20 6.08
CA ALA A 217 -9.05 -8.11 5.77
C ALA A 217 -8.52 -7.40 4.52
N PHE A 218 -9.33 -7.34 3.46
CA PHE A 218 -8.94 -6.73 2.20
C PHE A 218 -9.62 -5.36 2.05
N PHE A 219 -8.83 -4.28 2.15
CA PHE A 219 -9.30 -2.92 1.90
C PHE A 219 -9.11 -2.56 0.43
N LEU A 220 -10.22 -2.30 -0.27
CA LEU A 220 -10.25 -1.88 -1.67
C LEU A 220 -10.87 -0.49 -1.79
N TYR A 221 -10.12 0.45 -2.36
CA TYR A 221 -10.61 1.77 -2.72
C TYR A 221 -10.31 2.03 -4.20
N GLU A 222 -11.34 2.19 -5.03
CA GLU A 222 -11.18 2.46 -6.46
C GLU A 222 -12.39 3.19 -7.04
N GLN A 223 -12.27 3.67 -8.29
CA GLN A 223 -13.39 4.28 -8.99
C GLN A 223 -14.47 3.24 -9.30
N VAL A 224 -15.72 3.60 -9.04
CA VAL A 224 -16.88 2.80 -9.45
C VAL A 224 -17.54 3.51 -10.62
N LEU A 225 -17.65 2.83 -11.77
CA LEU A 225 -18.52 3.31 -12.84
C LEU A 225 -19.96 3.00 -12.44
N ASN A 226 -20.73 4.02 -12.07
CA ASN A 226 -22.16 3.88 -11.82
C ASN A 226 -22.88 3.58 -13.15
N LEU A 227 -22.90 2.32 -13.57
CA LEU A 227 -23.67 1.90 -14.74
C LEU A 227 -25.18 1.80 -14.45
N LEU A 228 -25.63 1.89 -13.20
CA LEU A 228 -27.04 1.95 -12.84
C LEU A 228 -27.23 2.79 -11.57
N LYS A 229 -28.32 3.58 -11.53
CA LYS A 229 -28.85 4.22 -10.31
C LYS A 229 -29.15 3.14 -9.25
N ALA A 230 -28.20 2.75 -8.42
CA ALA A 230 -28.46 1.98 -7.21
C ALA A 230 -27.26 2.04 -6.25
N ASN A 231 -27.49 2.62 -5.07
CA ASN A 231 -26.58 2.58 -3.93
C ASN A 231 -26.22 1.14 -3.53
N ARG A 232 -24.93 0.80 -3.46
CA ARG A 232 -24.29 -0.28 -2.65
C ARG A 232 -22.76 -0.09 -2.77
N LEU A 233 -22.11 0.55 -1.80
CA LEU A 233 -21.50 0.06 -0.55
C LEU A 233 -20.27 -0.86 -0.73
N ILE A 234 -19.21 -0.45 -0.05
CA ILE A 234 -17.89 -1.05 0.19
C ILE A 234 -17.99 -2.57 0.42
N PHE A 235 -17.18 -3.34 -0.31
CA PHE A 235 -16.98 -4.76 -0.06
C PHE A 235 -16.06 -4.93 1.17
N PHE A 236 -16.60 -5.45 2.27
CA PHE A 236 -15.81 -6.18 3.27
C PHE A 236 -16.11 -7.65 3.08
N SER A 237 -15.10 -8.42 2.73
CA SER A 237 -15.18 -9.87 2.80
C SER A 237 -14.27 -10.34 3.92
N THR A 238 -14.88 -10.75 5.04
CA THR A 238 -14.19 -11.56 6.05
C THR A 238 -14.37 -13.02 5.62
N TYR A 239 -13.31 -13.62 5.06
CA TYR A 239 -13.28 -15.06 4.86
C TYR A 239 -12.65 -15.71 6.09
N THR A 240 -13.43 -16.54 6.78
CA THR A 240 -12.91 -17.55 7.72
C THR A 240 -12.95 -18.88 6.99
N SER A 241 -11.79 -19.43 6.63
CA SER A 241 -11.71 -20.79 6.12
C SER A 241 -11.99 -21.75 7.27
N GLY A 242 -13.09 -22.50 7.18
CA GLY A 242 -13.37 -23.66 8.03
C GLY A 242 -12.65 -24.90 7.53
#